data_AF-A0ABD6MZ73-F1
#
_entry.id   AF-A0ABD6MZ73-F1
#
_cell.length_a   1.000
_cell.length_b   1.000
_cell.length_c   1.000
_cell.angle_alpha   90.00
_cell.angle_beta   90.00
_cell.angle_gamma   90.00
#
_symmetry.space_group_name_H-M   'P 1'
#
loop_
_entity.id
_entity.type
_entity.pdbx_description
1 polymer ?
#
loop_
_entity_poly.entity_id
_entity_poly.type
_entity_poly.pdbx_seq_one_letter_code
_entity_poly.pdbx_strand_id
1 'polypeptide(L)'
;MSQNWEQALLAVARRELAQLEWLIECEQGGNEDVCRGDIHAQIDRLSGITDLAHSDGLPVSETTAIQLHQHNAQAMALIRDALGSKNGR
;
A
#
# COMPACT_ATOMS: atom_id res chain seq x y z
N MET A 1 28.19 6.32 -2.68
CA MET A 1 27.27 5.36 -3.32
C MET A 1 25.87 5.86 -3.03
N SER A 2 25.18 6.40 -4.04
CA SER A 2 23.81 6.91 -3.88
C SER A 2 22.90 5.77 -3.41
N GLN A 3 21.93 6.09 -2.54
CA GLN A 3 20.96 5.17 -1.94
C GLN A 3 20.04 4.51 -2.99
N ASN A 4 20.58 3.62 -3.82
CA ASN A 4 19.82 2.87 -4.83
C ASN A 4 18.73 2.00 -4.17
N TRP A 5 18.94 1.60 -2.92
CA TRP A 5 17.98 0.82 -2.15
C TRP A 5 16.74 1.62 -1.75
N GLU A 6 16.83 2.93 -1.47
CA GLU A 6 15.66 3.75 -1.14
C GLU A 6 14.77 3.93 -2.37
N GLN A 7 15.38 4.16 -3.54
CA GLN A 7 14.64 4.18 -4.81
C GLN A 7 13.96 2.83 -5.09
N ALA A 8 14.65 1.72 -4.84
CA ALA A 8 14.07 0.39 -4.95
C ALA A 8 12.92 0.18 -3.96
N LEU A 9 13.06 0.64 -2.71
CA LEU A 9 12.01 0.58 -1.69
C LEU A 9 10.75 1.34 -2.13
N LEU A 10 10.93 2.56 -2.64
CA LEU A 10 9.82 3.38 -3.15
C LEU A 10 9.18 2.75 -4.39
N ALA A 11 9.96 2.11 -5.26
CA ALA A 11 9.42 1.38 -6.39
C ALA A 11 8.59 0.16 -5.95
N VAL A 12 9.04 -0.57 -4.92
CA VAL A 12 8.28 -1.67 -4.32
C VAL A 12 7.00 -1.14 -3.70
N ALA A 13 7.05 -0.14 -2.82
CA ALA A 13 5.87 0.45 -2.18
C ALA A 13 4.80 0.87 -3.21
N ARG A 14 5.22 1.50 -4.31
CA ARG A 14 4.33 1.90 -5.41
C ARG A 14 3.70 0.72 -6.13
N ARG A 15 4.46 -0.34 -6.39
CA ARG A 15 3.93 -1.58 -6.99
C ARG A 15 2.89 -2.23 -6.07
N GLU A 16 3.19 -2.31 -4.78
CA GLU A 16 2.28 -2.91 -3.81
C GLU A 16 0.99 -2.08 -3.64
N LEU A 17 1.07 -0.75 -3.75
CA LEU A 17 -0.12 0.11 -3.80
C LEU A 17 -0.97 -0.14 -5.06
N ALA A 18 -0.35 -0.24 -6.24
CA ALA A 18 -1.08 -0.55 -7.49
C ALA A 18 -1.75 -1.93 -7.44
N GLN A 19 -1.10 -2.91 -6.80
CA GLN A 19 -1.69 -4.23 -6.57
C GLN A 19 -2.92 -4.15 -5.66
N LEU A 20 -2.88 -3.33 -4.60
CA LEU A 20 -4.03 -3.12 -3.73
C LEU A 20 -5.22 -2.52 -4.48
N GLU A 21 -4.98 -1.50 -5.30
CA GLU A 21 -6.00 -0.89 -6.16
C GLU A 21 -6.64 -1.93 -7.09
N TRP A 22 -5.83 -2.71 -7.80
CA TRP A 22 -6.32 -3.77 -8.69
C TRP A 22 -7.13 -4.86 -7.97
N LEU A 23 -6.70 -5.27 -6.77
CA LEU A 23 -7.43 -6.26 -5.97
C LEU A 23 -8.81 -5.72 -5.53
N ILE A 24 -8.88 -4.46 -5.13
CA ILE A 24 -10.13 -3.78 -4.77
C ILE A 24 -11.07 -3.72 -5.98
N GLU A 25 -10.56 -3.30 -7.14
CA GLU A 25 -11.34 -3.26 -8.38
C GLU A 25 -11.89 -4.63 -8.77
N CYS A 26 -11.05 -5.68 -8.68
CA CYS A 26 -11.47 -7.05 -8.97
C CYS A 26 -12.55 -7.55 -8.01
N GLU A 27 -12.42 -7.29 -6.71
CA GLU A 27 -13.42 -7.71 -5.72
C GLU A 27 -14.76 -6.98 -5.95
N GLN A 28 -14.72 -5.69 -6.26
CA GLN A 28 -15.92 -4.91 -6.59
C GLN A 28 -16.56 -5.33 -7.91
N GLY A 29 -15.75 -5.80 -8.87
CA GLY A 29 -16.20 -6.37 -10.14
C GLY A 29 -16.76 -7.79 -10.04
N GLY A 30 -16.71 -8.41 -8.86
CA GLY A 30 -17.22 -9.76 -8.63
C GLY A 30 -16.31 -10.87 -9.17
N ASN A 31 -15.00 -10.62 -9.28
CA ASN A 31 -14.05 -11.64 -9.68
C ASN A 31 -13.90 -12.71 -8.57
N GLU A 32 -14.36 -13.93 -8.85
CA GLU A 32 -14.34 -15.06 -7.89
C GLU A 32 -12.93 -15.54 -7.53
N ASP A 33 -11.92 -15.23 -8.36
CA ASP A 33 -10.52 -15.58 -8.10
C ASP A 33 -9.86 -14.64 -7.09
N VAL A 34 -10.46 -13.49 -6.79
CA VAL A 34 -9.96 -12.53 -5.80
C VAL A 34 -10.78 -12.62 -4.54
N CYS A 35 -10.15 -13.07 -3.47
CA CYS A 35 -10.76 -13.18 -2.16
C CYS A 35 -10.47 -11.91 -1.34
N ARG A 36 -11.37 -11.58 -0.40
CA ARG A 36 -11.11 -10.53 0.60
C ARG A 36 -9.81 -10.76 1.39
N GLY A 37 -9.41 -12.03 1.53
CA GLY A 37 -8.13 -12.41 2.12
C GLY A 37 -6.92 -11.87 1.35
N ASP A 38 -6.98 -11.76 0.02
CA ASP A 38 -5.89 -11.22 -0.80
C ASP A 38 -5.72 -9.71 -0.56
N ILE A 39 -6.83 -8.99 -0.43
CA ILE A 39 -6.83 -7.56 -0.06
C ILE A 39 -6.19 -7.38 1.32
N HIS A 40 -6.59 -8.18 2.32
CA HIS A 40 -6.00 -8.09 3.66
C HIS A 40 -4.50 -8.38 3.65
N ALA A 41 -4.07 -9.44 2.96
CA ALA A 41 -2.65 -9.77 2.84
C ALA A 41 -1.84 -8.66 2.15
N GLN A 42 -2.45 -7.98 1.16
CA GLN A 42 -1.84 -6.86 0.48
C GLN A 42 -1.71 -5.62 1.38
N ILE A 43 -2.72 -5.36 2.22
CA ILE A 43 -2.67 -4.30 3.23
C ILE A 43 -1.54 -4.56 4.22
N ASP A 44 -1.46 -5.76 4.79
CA ASP A 44 -0.41 -6.12 5.75
C ASP A 44 1.00 -5.92 5.17
N ARG A 45 1.19 -6.33 3.91
CA ARG A 45 2.46 -6.14 3.18
C ARG A 45 2.79 -4.66 3.01
N LEU A 46 1.82 -3.86 2.56
CA LEU A 46 2.04 -2.44 2.32
C LEU A 46 2.29 -1.68 3.62
N SER A 47 1.57 -2.00 4.69
CA SER A 47 1.80 -1.46 6.03
C SER A 47 3.22 -1.74 6.51
N GLY A 48 3.69 -2.99 6.42
CA GLY A 48 5.06 -3.35 6.81
C GLY A 48 6.14 -2.60 6.03
N ILE A 49 5.89 -2.24 4.77
CA ILE A 49 6.80 -1.42 3.96
C ILE A 49 6.76 0.05 4.42
N THR A 50 5.56 0.60 4.61
CA THR A 50 5.41 2.03 4.96
C THR A 50 5.81 2.33 6.41
N ASP A 51 5.77 1.33 7.29
CA ASP A 51 6.24 1.44 8.67
C ASP A 51 7.74 1.71 8.76
N LEU A 52 8.51 1.38 7.72
CA LEU A 52 9.93 1.71 7.63
C LEU A 52 10.20 3.22 7.68
N ALA A 53 9.20 4.07 7.39
CA ALA A 53 9.29 5.51 7.58
C ALA A 53 9.49 5.92 9.05
N HIS A 54 9.12 5.06 10.01
CA HIS A 54 9.24 5.30 11.45
C HIS A 54 10.35 4.45 12.10
N SER A 55 11.16 3.74 11.30
CA SER A 55 12.13 2.78 11.84
C SER A 55 13.38 3.49 12.35
N ASP A 56 13.58 3.48 13.67
CA ASP A 56 14.84 3.90 14.30
C ASP A 56 16.04 3.03 13.88
N GLY A 57 15.77 1.83 13.33
CA GLY A 57 16.78 0.86 12.91
C GLY A 57 17.17 0.92 11.43
N LEU A 58 16.43 1.67 10.59
CA LEU A 58 16.71 1.82 9.16
C LEU A 58 16.78 3.32 8.81
N PRO A 59 17.98 3.89 8.61
CA PRO A 59 18.10 5.30 8.25
C PRO A 59 17.58 5.53 6.83
N VAL A 60 16.31 5.91 6.73
CA VAL A 60 15.69 6.42 5.50
C VAL A 60 15.90 7.92 5.41
N SER A 61 16.14 8.45 4.21
CA SER A 61 16.12 9.90 4.01
C SER A 61 14.74 10.48 4.32
N GLU A 62 14.70 11.76 4.74
CA GLU A 62 13.44 12.49 4.99
C GLU A 62 12.51 12.44 3.78
N THR A 63 13.05 12.62 2.57
CA THR A 63 12.30 12.51 1.32
C THR A 63 11.65 11.14 1.14
N THR A 64 12.36 10.06 1.45
CA THR A 64 11.84 8.69 1.36
C THR A 64 10.77 8.44 2.42
N ALA A 65 10.99 8.89 3.66
CA ALA A 65 9.99 8.78 4.73
C ALA A 65 8.67 9.48 4.35
N ILE A 66 8.74 10.71 3.82
CA ILE A 66 7.57 11.46 3.35
C ILE A 66 6.82 10.66 2.26
N GLN A 67 7.53 10.11 1.27
CA GLN A 67 6.89 9.34 0.20
C GLN A 67 6.25 8.03 0.71
N LEU A 68 6.88 7.35 1.67
CA LEU A 68 6.28 6.18 2.32
C LEU A 68 5.01 6.55 3.09
N HIS A 69 5.00 7.68 3.82
CA HIS A 69 3.77 8.17 4.45
C HIS A 69 2.68 8.50 3.43
N GLN A 70 3.02 9.09 2.29
CA GLN A 70 2.08 9.36 1.21
C GLN A 70 1.47 8.07 0.66
N HIS A 71 2.27 7.03 0.44
CA HIS A 71 1.77 5.72 0.00
C HIS A 71 0.86 5.06 1.04
N ASN A 72 1.19 5.15 2.33
CA ASN A 72 0.29 4.67 3.39
C ASN A 72 -1.05 5.42 3.40
N ALA A 73 -1.00 6.75 3.28
CA ALA A 73 -2.21 7.57 3.23
C ALA A 73 -3.10 7.23 2.01
N GLN A 74 -2.49 6.98 0.85
CA GLN A 74 -3.18 6.53 -0.37
C GLN A 74 -3.86 5.17 -0.15
N ALA A 75 -3.16 4.21 0.45
CA ALA A 75 -3.73 2.90 0.77
C ALA A 75 -4.94 3.02 1.70
N MET A 76 -4.83 3.81 2.77
CA MET A 76 -5.92 4.05 3.72
C MET A 76 -7.13 4.75 3.08
N ALA A 77 -6.91 5.58 2.06
CA ALA A 77 -7.99 6.18 1.27
C ALA A 77 -8.71 5.10 0.42
N LEU A 78 -7.96 4.29 -0.33
CA LEU A 78 -8.52 3.20 -1.15
C LEU A 78 -9.36 2.22 -0.33
N ILE A 79 -8.87 1.81 0.84
CA ILE A 79 -9.58 0.90 1.75
C ILE A 79 -10.88 1.54 2.24
N ARG A 80 -10.83 2.83 2.62
CA ARG A 80 -12.01 3.55 3.11
C ARG A 80 -13.07 3.68 2.02
N ASP A 81 -12.65 4.00 0.80
CA ASP A 81 -13.58 4.14 -0.34
C ASP A 81 -14.20 2.78 -0.70
N ALA A 82 -13.42 1.71 -0.66
CA ALA A 82 -13.89 0.35 -0.89
C ALA A 82 -14.91 -0.11 0.17
N LEU A 83 -14.69 0.22 1.45
CA LEU A 83 -15.61 -0.08 2.55
C LEU A 83 -16.85 0.83 2.55
N GLY A 84 -16.67 2.11 2.22
CA GLY A 84 -17.75 3.10 2.14
C GLY A 84 -18.73 2.81 1.01
N SER A 85 -18.24 2.31 -0.13
CA SER A 85 -19.05 1.89 -1.28
C SER A 85 -20.05 0.76 -0.94
N LYS A 86 -19.73 -0.10 0.03
CA LYS A 86 -20.61 -1.22 0.44
C LYS A 86 -21.76 -0.83 1.36
N ASN A 87 -21.69 0.30 2.06
CA ASN A 87 -22.75 0.75 2.97
C ASN A 87 -23.85 1.58 2.26
N GLY A 88 -23.75 1.78 0.94
CA GLY A 88 -24.68 2.56 0.13
C GLY A 88 -25.57 1.75 -0.83
N ARG A 89 -25.56 0.41 -0.76
CA ARG A 89 -26.40 -0.48 -1.58
C ARG A 89 -27.27 -1.38 -0.73
#